data_AF-A0A0C3FUF4-F1
#
_entry.id   AF-A0A0C3FUF4-F1
#
_cell.length_a   1.000
_cell.length_b   1.000
_cell.length_c   1.000
_cell.angle_alpha   90.00
_cell.angle_beta   90.00
_cell.angle_gamma   90.00
#
_symmetry.space_group_name_H-M   'P 1'
#
loop_
_entity.id
_entity.type
_entity.pdbx_description
1 polymer ?
#
loop_
_entity_poly.entity_id
_entity_poly.type
_entity_poly.pdbx_seq_one_letter_code
_entity_poly.pdbx_strand_id
1 'polypeptide(L)'
;AQDLAQQGTEKDFIDEPDLTINPRFNLTGAQLSLITQKLAYAGICNHKKANWRRGTAQMLDITHHAVRRNFGPMHNDKEIWLTIKNKDFNKPFRTFLWKALHKNLKISSYWLHIDNYEHRSTCHKCEVLEDLDHIILECDLAGREIVWNTTKNLWLKKHDTW
;
A
#
# COMPACT_ATOMS: atom_id res chain seq x y z
N ALA A 1 -32.85 -32.42 -32.68
CA ALA A 1 -31.40 -32.51 -32.44
C ALA A 1 -30.76 -33.60 -33.32
N GLN A 2 -31.26 -34.84 -33.30
CA GLN A 2 -30.76 -35.92 -34.18
C GLN A 2 -30.87 -35.60 -35.68
N ASP A 3 -31.98 -34.98 -36.10
CA ASP A 3 -32.21 -34.61 -37.50
C ASP A 3 -31.18 -33.62 -38.08
N LEU A 4 -30.77 -32.63 -37.26
CA LEU A 4 -29.77 -31.64 -37.65
C LEU A 4 -28.35 -32.23 -37.67
N ALA A 5 -28.09 -33.24 -36.85
CA ALA A 5 -26.81 -33.93 -36.82
C ALA A 5 -26.63 -34.82 -38.06
N GLN A 6 -27.69 -35.51 -38.50
CA GLN A 6 -27.65 -36.33 -39.72
C GLN A 6 -27.43 -35.48 -40.98
N GLN A 7 -28.09 -34.32 -41.08
CA GLN A 7 -27.90 -33.37 -42.18
C GLN A 7 -26.48 -32.79 -42.25
N GLY A 8 -25.77 -32.72 -41.12
CA GLY A 8 -24.37 -32.28 -41.09
C GLY A 8 -23.40 -33.31 -41.67
N THR A 9 -23.69 -34.61 -41.53
CA THR A 9 -22.88 -35.71 -42.08
C THR A 9 -22.96 -35.85 -43.60
N GLU A 10 -24.06 -35.39 -44.20
CA GLU A 10 -24.34 -35.53 -45.64
C GLU A 10 -23.87 -34.32 -46.46
N LYS A 11 -23.26 -33.30 -45.85
CA LYS A 11 -22.74 -32.12 -46.55
C LYS A 11 -21.32 -32.34 -47.06
N ASP A 12 -21.12 -32.12 -48.36
CA ASP A 12 -19.81 -32.22 -49.03
C ASP A 12 -18.81 -31.11 -48.63
N PHE A 13 -19.32 -29.99 -48.10
CA PHE A 13 -18.52 -28.85 -47.67
C PHE A 13 -18.88 -28.43 -46.25
N ILE A 14 -17.87 -28.07 -45.46
CA ILE A 14 -18.04 -27.57 -44.10
C ILE A 14 -18.73 -26.21 -44.18
N ASP A 15 -19.85 -26.05 -43.46
CA ASP A 15 -20.46 -24.74 -43.30
C ASP A 15 -19.48 -23.83 -42.54
N GLU A 16 -19.05 -22.73 -43.18
CA GLU A 16 -18.23 -21.73 -42.51
C GLU A 16 -19.14 -20.87 -41.62
N PRO A 17 -19.02 -20.92 -40.29
CA PRO A 17 -19.91 -20.17 -39.42
C PRO A 17 -19.67 -18.68 -39.60
N ASP A 18 -20.75 -17.91 -39.73
CA ASP A 18 -20.66 -16.45 -39.69
C ASP A 18 -20.21 -16.01 -38.29
N LEU A 19 -18.95 -15.60 -38.19
CA LEU A 19 -18.33 -15.12 -36.96
C LEU A 19 -18.61 -13.63 -36.70
N THR A 20 -19.42 -12.97 -37.54
CA THR A 20 -19.77 -11.57 -37.30
C THR A 20 -20.62 -11.45 -36.04
N ILE A 21 -20.09 -10.73 -35.05
CA ILE A 21 -20.80 -10.47 -33.80
C ILE A 21 -21.95 -9.50 -34.12
N ASN A 22 -23.19 -9.96 -33.94
CA ASN A 22 -24.36 -9.10 -34.11
C ASN A 22 -24.17 -7.84 -33.24
N PRO A 23 -24.34 -6.62 -33.80
CA PRO A 23 -24.12 -5.37 -33.08
C PRO A 23 -24.89 -5.25 -31.76
N ARG A 24 -26.04 -5.93 -31.64
CA ARG A 24 -26.83 -5.99 -30.40
C ARG A 24 -26.11 -6.69 -29.23
N PHE A 25 -25.18 -7.59 -29.53
CA PHE A 25 -24.34 -8.26 -28.54
C PHE A 25 -22.99 -7.56 -28.31
N ASN A 26 -22.70 -6.49 -29.06
CA ASN A 26 -21.55 -5.62 -28.82
C ASN A 26 -21.85 -4.63 -27.70
N LEU A 27 -22.18 -5.16 -26.51
CA LEU A 27 -22.48 -4.37 -25.33
C LEU A 27 -21.18 -3.87 -24.70
N THR A 28 -21.05 -2.55 -24.59
CA THR A 28 -19.93 -1.92 -23.89
C THR A 28 -20.29 -1.61 -22.44
N GLY A 29 -19.39 -1.92 -21.51
CA GLY A 29 -19.55 -1.61 -20.09
C GLY A 29 -20.01 -2.80 -19.25
N ALA A 30 -20.26 -2.56 -17.96
CA ALA A 30 -20.71 -3.58 -17.02
C ALA A 30 -22.22 -3.46 -16.77
N GLN A 31 -22.94 -4.57 -16.84
CA GLN A 31 -24.36 -4.60 -16.50
C GLN A 31 -24.56 -4.32 -15.01
N LEU A 32 -25.17 -3.18 -14.67
CA LEU A 32 -25.34 -2.72 -13.29
C LEU A 32 -26.12 -3.68 -12.40
N SER A 33 -27.07 -4.43 -12.96
CA SER A 33 -27.84 -5.43 -12.20
C SER A 33 -27.03 -6.66 -11.80
N LEU A 34 -25.91 -6.93 -12.46
CA LEU A 34 -25.03 -8.09 -12.22
C LEU A 34 -23.70 -7.71 -11.58
N ILE A 35 -23.40 -6.40 -11.47
CA ILE A 35 -22.12 -5.96 -10.94
C ILE A 35 -22.06 -6.20 -9.43
N THR A 36 -20.96 -6.80 -8.96
CA THR A 36 -20.69 -6.91 -7.53
C THR A 36 -19.92 -5.69 -7.04
N GLN A 37 -20.02 -5.35 -5.76
CA GLN A 37 -19.20 -4.28 -5.17
C GLN A 37 -17.70 -4.51 -5.39
N LYS A 38 -17.24 -5.78 -5.36
CA LYS A 38 -15.85 -6.15 -5.66
C LYS A 38 -15.46 -5.78 -7.09
N LEU A 39 -16.30 -6.11 -8.08
CA LEU A 39 -16.04 -5.82 -9.49
C LEU A 39 -16.09 -4.31 -9.76
N ALA A 40 -17.09 -3.62 -9.19
CA ALA A 40 -17.21 -2.16 -9.27
C ALA A 40 -15.99 -1.47 -8.67
N TYR A 41 -15.57 -1.87 -7.47
CA TYR A 41 -14.38 -1.32 -6.81
C TYR A 41 -13.10 -1.57 -7.61
N ALA A 42 -12.91 -2.79 -8.13
CA ALA A 42 -11.77 -3.11 -8.98
C ALA A 42 -11.75 -2.25 -10.25
N GLY A 43 -12.90 -2.06 -10.91
CA GLY A 43 -13.02 -1.18 -12.08
C GLY A 43 -12.65 0.28 -11.76
N ILE A 44 -13.15 0.82 -10.64
CA ILE A 44 -12.80 2.16 -10.16
C ILE A 44 -11.30 2.28 -9.88
N CYS A 45 -10.71 1.28 -9.22
CA CYS A 45 -9.28 1.26 -8.93
C CYS A 45 -8.42 1.20 -10.20
N ASN A 46 -8.84 0.42 -11.20
CA ASN A 46 -8.12 0.33 -12.47
C ASN A 46 -8.20 1.62 -13.29
N HIS A 47 -9.33 2.35 -13.21
CA HIS A 47 -9.48 3.63 -13.89
C HIS A 47 -8.82 4.80 -13.15
N LYS A 48 -8.74 4.75 -11.82
CA LYS A 48 -8.09 5.80 -11.03
C LYS A 48 -6.58 5.70 -11.17
N LYS A 49 -5.96 6.72 -11.77
CA LYS A 49 -4.51 6.91 -11.64
C LYS A 49 -4.18 7.27 -10.20
N ALA A 50 -3.20 6.59 -9.62
CA ALA A 50 -2.67 6.96 -8.32
C ALA A 50 -2.01 8.33 -8.42
N ASN A 51 -2.49 9.29 -7.63
CA ASN A 51 -1.85 10.60 -7.57
C ASN A 51 -0.47 10.47 -6.95
N TRP A 52 0.54 11.01 -7.62
CA TRP A 52 1.87 11.14 -7.06
C TRP A 52 1.83 12.00 -5.79
N ARG A 53 2.46 11.52 -4.72
CA ARG A 53 2.53 12.22 -3.44
C ARG A 53 3.99 12.35 -3.06
N ARG A 54 4.47 13.60 -3.01
CA ARG A 54 5.87 13.93 -2.67
C ARG A 54 6.31 13.27 -1.36
N GLY A 55 5.49 13.35 -0.30
CA GLY A 55 5.83 12.76 1.00
C GLY A 55 6.01 11.25 0.96
N THR A 56 5.12 10.54 0.24
CA THR A 56 5.26 9.09 0.03
C THR A 56 6.52 8.75 -0.74
N ALA A 57 6.80 9.48 -1.83
CA ALA A 57 7.98 9.25 -2.66
C ALA A 57 9.29 9.46 -1.87
N GLN A 58 9.36 10.53 -1.06
CA GLN A 58 10.49 10.79 -0.16
C GLN A 58 10.70 9.64 0.82
N MET A 59 9.64 9.15 1.47
CA MET A 59 9.80 8.09 2.47
C MET A 59 10.15 6.74 1.85
N LEU A 60 9.63 6.43 0.66
CA LEU A 60 10.02 5.24 -0.09
C LEU A 60 11.50 5.30 -0.47
N ASP A 61 11.98 6.45 -0.93
CA ASP A 61 13.38 6.65 -1.28
C ASP A 61 14.33 6.49 -0.08
N ILE A 62 14.01 7.14 1.05
CA ILE A 62 14.74 6.97 2.32
C ILE A 62 14.77 5.49 2.73
N THR A 63 13.63 4.80 2.64
CA THR A 63 13.52 3.37 2.98
C THR A 63 14.38 2.52 2.05
N HIS A 64 14.36 2.78 0.74
CA HIS A 64 15.22 2.09 -0.23
C HIS A 64 16.69 2.26 0.10
N HIS A 65 17.13 3.49 0.37
CA HIS A 65 18.51 3.76 0.74
C HIS A 65 18.93 3.06 2.03
N ALA A 66 18.07 3.06 3.05
CA ALA A 66 18.33 2.38 4.30
C ALA A 66 18.39 0.85 4.13
N VAL A 67 17.46 0.25 3.38
CA VAL A 67 17.48 -1.19 3.11
C VAL A 67 18.70 -1.57 2.28
N ARG A 68 19.00 -0.80 1.22
CA ARG A 68 20.17 -1.03 0.37
C ARG A 68 21.48 -1.04 1.16
N ARG A 69 21.61 -0.11 2.10
CA ARG A 69 22.78 0.00 2.96
C ARG A 69 22.95 -1.20 3.91
N ASN A 70 21.86 -1.74 4.44
CA ASN A 70 21.91 -2.75 5.50
C ASN A 70 21.77 -4.19 4.99
N PHE A 71 21.03 -4.42 3.91
CA PHE A 71 20.62 -5.75 3.45
C PHE A 71 20.92 -6.02 1.97
N GLY A 72 21.43 -5.03 1.22
CA GLY A 72 21.68 -5.15 -0.21
C GLY A 72 20.50 -4.68 -1.08
N PRO A 73 20.58 -4.85 -2.41
CA PRO A 73 19.66 -4.22 -3.36
C PRO A 73 18.21 -4.69 -3.15
N MET A 74 17.29 -3.73 -3.01
CA MET A 74 15.85 -3.94 -3.07
C MET A 74 15.33 -3.47 -4.42
N HIS A 75 14.38 -4.21 -5.01
CA HIS A 75 14.08 -4.06 -6.43
C HIS A 75 12.90 -3.14 -6.71
N ASN A 76 11.92 -3.02 -5.81
CA ASN A 76 10.70 -2.24 -6.09
C ASN A 76 9.98 -1.71 -4.84
N ASP A 77 9.35 -0.53 -4.94
CA ASP A 77 8.38 0.02 -3.98
C ASP A 77 7.31 -1.01 -3.59
N LYS A 78 6.87 -1.83 -4.56
CA LYS A 78 5.88 -2.89 -4.32
C LYS A 78 6.33 -3.85 -3.21
N GLU A 79 7.61 -4.16 -3.13
CA GLU A 79 8.17 -5.06 -2.10
C GLU A 79 8.07 -4.41 -0.73
N ILE A 80 8.42 -3.13 -0.59
CA ILE A 80 8.22 -2.36 0.64
C ILE A 80 6.75 -2.45 1.10
N TRP A 81 5.81 -2.20 0.19
CA TRP A 81 4.38 -2.25 0.50
C TRP A 81 3.86 -3.65 0.87
N LEU A 82 4.48 -4.70 0.33
CA LEU A 82 4.15 -6.08 0.69
C LEU A 82 4.73 -6.42 2.07
N THR A 83 5.94 -5.98 2.37
CA THR A 83 6.61 -6.24 3.66
C THR A 83 5.85 -5.65 4.84
N ILE A 84 5.30 -4.44 4.72
CA ILE A 84 4.48 -3.86 5.81
C ILE A 84 3.16 -4.63 6.05
N LYS A 85 2.76 -5.51 5.12
CA LYS A 85 1.57 -6.36 5.24
C LYS A 85 1.88 -7.74 5.82
N ASN A 86 3.10 -7.98 6.32
CA ASN A 86 3.49 -9.25 6.90
C ASN A 86 2.48 -9.71 7.99
N LYS A 87 2.08 -10.99 7.93
CA LYS A 87 1.15 -11.67 8.84
C LYS A 87 1.59 -11.58 10.30
N ASP A 88 2.89 -11.51 10.56
CA ASP A 88 3.46 -11.42 11.91
C ASP A 88 3.17 -10.07 12.61
N PHE A 89 2.87 -9.03 11.82
CA PHE A 89 2.55 -7.71 12.36
C PHE A 89 1.09 -7.61 12.78
N ASN A 90 0.84 -7.09 13.98
CA ASN A 90 -0.53 -6.75 14.38
C ASN A 90 -1.07 -5.57 13.54
N LYS A 91 -2.40 -5.45 13.47
CA LYS A 91 -3.07 -4.40 12.68
C LYS A 91 -2.65 -2.97 13.07
N PRO A 92 -2.52 -2.60 14.37
CA PRO A 92 -2.01 -1.30 14.75
C PRO A 92 -0.62 -0.99 14.19
N PHE A 93 0.31 -1.94 14.26
CA PHE A 93 1.67 -1.76 13.77
C PHE A 93 1.72 -1.62 12.25
N ARG A 94 0.97 -2.44 11.49
CA ARG A 94 0.85 -2.26 10.03
C ARG A 94 0.29 -0.88 9.68
N THR A 95 -0.69 -0.40 10.45
CA THR A 95 -1.29 0.93 10.25
C THR A 95 -0.27 2.04 10.52
N PHE A 96 0.54 1.89 11.56
CA PHE A 96 1.64 2.81 11.86
C PHE A 96 2.66 2.86 10.71
N LEU A 97 3.17 1.71 10.25
CA LEU A 97 4.11 1.64 9.12
C LEU A 97 3.53 2.26 7.84
N TRP A 98 2.27 1.97 7.54
CA TRP A 98 1.59 2.56 6.39
C TRP A 98 1.53 4.09 6.50
N LYS A 99 1.19 4.65 7.67
CA LYS A 99 1.17 6.10 7.89
C LYS A 99 2.57 6.71 7.81
N ALA A 100 3.58 6.04 8.34
CA ALA A 100 4.97 6.47 8.29
C ALA A 100 5.46 6.57 6.83
N LEU A 101 5.29 5.50 6.04
CA LEU A 101 5.66 5.50 4.61
C LEU A 101 4.87 6.51 3.78
N HIS A 102 3.63 6.82 4.17
CA HIS A 102 2.86 7.87 3.50
C HIS A 102 3.14 9.29 4.01
N LYS A 103 4.01 9.47 5.01
CA LYS A 103 4.21 10.75 5.72
C LYS A 103 2.87 11.36 6.17
N ASN A 104 1.96 10.52 6.68
CA ASN A 104 0.59 10.85 7.06
C ASN A 104 0.36 10.77 8.58
N LEU A 105 1.43 11.01 9.35
CA LEU A 105 1.37 11.20 10.79
C LEU A 105 1.10 12.69 11.05
N LYS A 106 0.30 12.98 12.08
CA LYS A 106 0.02 14.36 12.50
C LYS A 106 1.16 14.86 13.38
N ILE A 107 2.31 15.13 12.77
CA ILE A 107 3.56 15.54 13.41
C ILE A 107 4.25 16.62 12.57
N SER A 108 5.24 17.33 13.15
CA SER A 108 6.06 18.33 12.47
C SER A 108 5.20 19.39 11.74
N SER A 109 5.48 19.65 10.47
CA SER A 109 4.84 20.65 9.62
C SER A 109 3.33 20.48 9.45
N TYR A 110 2.76 19.34 9.82
CA TYR A 110 1.31 19.16 9.85
C TYR A 110 0.62 20.18 10.77
N TRP A 111 1.24 20.58 11.87
CA TRP A 111 0.61 21.51 12.81
C TRP A 111 0.84 22.99 12.49
N LEU A 112 1.84 23.31 11.66
CA LEU A 112 2.25 24.69 11.36
C LEU A 112 1.19 25.52 10.60
N HIS A 113 0.22 24.87 9.99
CA HIS A 113 -0.83 25.53 9.20
C HIS A 113 -2.20 25.49 9.90
N ILE A 114 -2.23 25.10 11.17
CA ILE A 114 -3.46 25.01 11.97
C ILE A 114 -3.36 26.03 13.11
N ASP A 115 -4.14 27.10 12.98
CA ASP A 115 -4.19 28.19 13.94
C ASP A 115 -4.40 27.70 15.38
N ASN A 116 -3.57 28.19 16.30
CA ASN A 116 -3.55 27.86 17.74
C ASN A 116 -3.00 26.46 18.09
N TYR A 117 -2.54 25.69 17.10
CA TYR A 117 -1.97 24.35 17.31
C TYR A 117 -0.52 24.21 16.87
N GLU A 118 0.12 25.30 16.43
CA GLU A 118 1.48 25.34 15.90
C GLU A 118 2.51 24.84 16.92
N HIS A 119 2.26 25.06 18.21
CA HIS A 119 3.08 24.54 19.32
C HIS A 119 3.23 23.01 19.31
N ARG A 120 2.33 22.27 18.65
CA ARG A 120 2.39 20.81 18.50
C ARG A 120 3.32 20.35 17.38
N SER A 121 3.84 21.27 16.57
CA SER A 121 4.84 20.94 15.54
C SER A 121 6.22 20.66 16.12
N THR A 122 6.48 21.15 17.33
CA THR A 122 7.78 21.11 17.98
C THR A 122 7.76 20.24 19.23
N CYS A 123 8.85 19.51 19.47
CA CYS A 123 9.05 18.79 20.72
C CYS A 123 9.23 19.80 21.86
N HIS A 124 8.41 19.69 22.92
CA HIS A 124 8.45 20.62 24.05
C HIS A 124 9.75 20.57 24.86
N LYS A 125 10.54 19.50 24.74
CA LYS A 125 11.79 19.32 25.48
C LYS A 125 13.01 19.67 24.64
N CYS A 126 13.00 19.29 23.37
CA CYS A 126 14.14 19.49 22.47
C CYS A 126 14.03 20.78 21.65
N GLU A 127 12.86 21.43 21.64
CA GLU A 127 12.58 22.68 20.91
C GLU A 127 12.87 22.61 19.40
N VAL A 128 12.87 21.41 18.84
CA VAL A 128 13.02 21.14 17.40
C VAL A 128 11.72 20.64 16.80
N LEU A 129 11.59 20.72 15.47
CA LEU A 129 10.46 20.13 14.75
C LEU A 129 10.38 18.62 15.05
N GLU A 130 9.20 18.18 15.45
CA GLU A 130 8.96 16.81 15.87
C GLU A 130 8.62 15.95 14.63
N ASP A 131 9.63 15.35 14.02
CA ASP A 131 9.45 14.33 12.99
C ASP A 131 9.65 12.90 13.56
N LEU A 132 9.44 11.90 12.70
CA LEU A 132 9.46 10.51 13.12
C LEU A 132 10.87 10.06 13.56
N ASP A 133 11.91 10.57 12.91
CA ASP A 133 13.30 10.26 13.23
C ASP A 133 13.66 10.88 14.57
N HIS A 134 13.26 12.13 14.81
CA HIS A 134 13.40 12.77 16.11
C HIS A 134 12.71 11.95 17.20
N ILE A 135 11.42 11.64 17.05
CA ILE A 135 10.64 10.92 18.08
C ILE A 135 11.29 9.57 18.44
N ILE A 136 11.71 8.80 17.44
CA ILE A 136 12.15 7.42 17.64
C ILE A 136 13.64 7.35 17.99
N LEU A 137 14.48 8.17 17.38
CA LEU A 137 15.94 8.02 17.44
C LEU A 137 16.63 9.07 18.29
N GLU A 138 16.13 10.31 18.33
CA GLU A 138 16.89 11.45 18.87
C GLU A 138 16.28 12.10 20.12
N CYS A 139 14.97 11.99 20.30
CA CYS A 139 14.20 12.72 21.31
C CYS A 139 14.59 12.36 22.75
N ASP A 140 14.85 13.38 23.57
CA ASP A 140 15.27 13.19 24.96
C ASP A 140 14.08 12.94 25.93
N LEU A 141 12.88 12.72 25.42
CA LEU A 141 11.73 12.37 26.26
C LEU A 141 11.86 10.93 26.76
N ALA A 142 11.40 10.70 28.01
CA ALA A 142 11.44 9.40 28.66
C ALA A 142 10.77 8.29 27.84
N GLY A 143 9.78 8.62 27.01
CA GLY A 143 9.12 7.66 26.12
C GLY A 143 10.08 6.93 25.17
N ARG A 144 11.04 7.63 24.57
CA ARG A 144 12.05 7.02 23.68
C ARG A 144 12.87 6.00 24.45
N GLU A 145 13.38 6.39 25.62
CA GLU A 145 14.20 5.55 26.48
C GLU A 145 13.46 4.28 26.92
N ILE A 146 12.20 4.41 27.36
CA ILE A 146 11.37 3.27 27.77
C ILE A 146 11.21 2.27 26.60
N VAL A 147 10.93 2.76 25.39
CA VAL A 147 10.76 1.91 24.21
C VAL A 147 12.06 1.18 23.88
N TRP A 148 13.20 1.87 23.83
CA TRP A 148 14.49 1.24 23.50
C TRP A 148 14.98 0.28 24.58
N ASN A 149 14.77 0.59 25.85
CA ASN A 149 15.07 -0.34 26.95
C ASN A 149 14.20 -1.59 26.85
N THR A 150 12.92 -1.45 26.53
CA THR A 150 12.02 -2.60 26.31
C THR A 150 12.47 -3.44 25.11
N THR A 151 12.82 -2.79 23.99
CA THR A 151 13.33 -3.46 22.79
C THR A 151 14.64 -4.20 23.09
N LYS A 152 15.58 -3.56 23.80
CA LYS A 152 16.85 -4.18 24.21
C LYS A 152 16.62 -5.40 25.08
N ASN A 153 15.75 -5.29 26.08
CA ASN A 153 15.40 -6.42 26.95
C ASN A 153 14.75 -7.58 26.18
N LEU A 154 13.93 -7.27 25.16
CA LEU A 154 13.33 -8.30 24.31
C LEU A 154 14.38 -8.97 23.40
N TRP A 155 15.27 -8.19 22.82
CA TRP A 155 16.34 -8.67 21.94
C TRP A 155 17.31 -9.60 22.67
N LEU A 156 17.74 -9.20 23.87
CA LEU A 156 18.67 -9.96 24.70
C LEU A 156 18.10 -11.29 25.23
N LYS A 157 16.79 -11.51 25.13
CA LYS A 157 16.19 -12.83 25.42
C LYS A 157 16.51 -13.88 24.35
N LYS A 158 16.87 -13.45 23.14
CA LYS A 158 17.12 -14.32 21.99
C LYS A 158 18.56 -14.22 21.47
N HIS A 159 19.22 -13.08 21.67
CA HIS A 159 20.55 -12.78 21.14
C HIS A 159 21.49 -12.32 22.26
N ASP A 160 22.77 -12.68 22.20
CA ASP A 160 23.71 -12.43 23.30
C ASP A 160 24.24 -10.98 23.37
N THR A 161 24.00 -10.19 22.32
CA THR A 161 24.54 -8.82 22.17
C THR A 161 23.45 -7.87 21.67
N TRP A 162 23.55 -6.60 22.07
CA TRP A 162 22.67 -5.50 21.62
C TRP A 162 23.22 -4.85 20.36
#